data_AF-A0A4Y2HWS2-F1
#
_entry.id   AF-A0A4Y2HWS2-F1
#
_cell.length_a   1.000
_cell.length_b   1.000
_cell.length_c   1.000
_cell.angle_alpha   90.00
_cell.angle_beta   90.00
_cell.angle_gamma   90.00
#
_symmetry.space_group_name_H-M   'P 1'
#
loop_
_entity.id
_entity.type
_entity.pdbx_description
1 polymer ?
#
loop_
_entity_poly.entity_id
_entity_poly.type
_entity_poly.pdbx_seq_one_letter_code
_entity_poly.pdbx_strand_id
1 'polypeptide(L)'
;MGKKKSGPFSGQRIDSSSKRNIFPTFFVIGRISSKNETFHGVSPFLVEKAITSGVGEVKSTKKLRSGDLVEVESPKQAKEIAKIKSLSTIPVTVKPHATLNSSKGVISCDELLNESEEKITEELKSQGVIHVRRITIRRDG
;
A
#
# COMPACT_ATOMS: atom_id res chain seq x y z
N MET A 1 -40.28 -0.72 3.07
CA MET A 1 -39.00 -0.93 3.79
C MET A 1 -37.99 0.07 3.27
N GLY A 2 -37.74 1.16 3.99
CA GLY A 2 -36.73 2.13 3.58
C GLY A 2 -35.93 2.51 4.81
N LYS A 3 -34.63 2.18 4.82
CA LYS A 3 -33.51 2.97 5.34
C LYS A 3 -32.20 2.18 5.21
N LYS A 4 -31.23 2.75 4.49
CA LYS A 4 -29.88 3.09 4.97
C LYS A 4 -29.25 4.02 3.94
N LYS A 5 -29.31 5.34 4.20
CA LYS A 5 -28.36 6.31 3.63
C LYS A 5 -27.37 6.65 4.73
N SER A 6 -26.10 6.36 4.53
CA SER A 6 -25.02 7.09 5.19
C SER A 6 -23.86 7.20 4.22
N GLY A 7 -23.34 8.41 4.06
CA GLY A 7 -22.39 8.76 3.01
C GLY A 7 -23.00 9.78 2.03
N PRO A 8 -22.20 10.73 1.52
CA PRO A 8 -22.69 11.82 0.68
C PRO A 8 -23.21 11.37 -0.70
N PHE A 9 -22.89 10.15 -1.13
CA PHE A 9 -23.25 9.64 -2.46
C PHE A 9 -24.27 8.50 -2.41
N SER A 10 -25.18 8.47 -3.39
CA SER A 10 -26.25 7.48 -3.54
C SER A 10 -25.81 6.15 -4.16
N GLY A 11 -24.52 5.98 -4.46
CA GLY A 11 -23.98 4.76 -5.05
C GLY A 11 -24.06 3.53 -4.14
N GLN A 12 -24.13 2.33 -4.75
CA GLN A 12 -24.05 1.07 -4.02
C GLN A 12 -22.79 1.05 -3.15
N ARG A 13 -22.97 0.94 -1.83
CA ARG A 13 -21.86 0.69 -0.91
C ARG A 13 -21.29 -0.69 -1.22
N ILE A 14 -20.01 -0.75 -1.58
CA ILE A 14 -19.23 -1.96 -1.41
C ILE A 14 -19.01 -2.06 0.10
N ASP A 15 -19.74 -2.97 0.77
CA ASP A 15 -19.49 -3.33 2.17
C ASP A 15 -18.10 -3.97 2.26
N SER A 16 -17.08 -3.11 2.28
CA SER A 16 -15.70 -3.51 2.44
C SER A 16 -15.52 -3.76 3.94
N SER A 17 -15.87 -4.96 4.40
CA SER A 17 -15.57 -5.48 5.74
C SER A 17 -14.06 -5.56 6.03
N SER A 18 -13.22 -5.14 5.07
CA SER A 18 -11.79 -4.97 5.23
C SER A 18 -11.53 -4.00 6.37
N LYS A 19 -11.06 -4.54 7.50
CA LYS A 19 -10.38 -3.76 8.54
C LYS A 19 -9.34 -2.89 7.83
N ARG A 20 -9.61 -1.59 7.72
CA ARG A 20 -8.67 -0.63 7.15
C ARG A 20 -7.45 -0.64 8.06
N ASN A 21 -6.37 -1.26 7.61
CA ASN A 21 -5.13 -1.24 8.35
C ASN A 21 -4.65 0.21 8.41
N ILE A 22 -4.51 0.75 9.61
CA ILE A 22 -4.05 2.14 9.86
C ILE A 22 -2.53 2.26 9.61
N PHE A 23 -1.90 1.20 9.09
CA PHE A 23 -0.47 1.10 8.85
C PHE A 23 -0.21 0.41 7.51
N PRO A 24 0.91 0.71 6.84
CA PRO A 24 1.31 -0.03 5.63
C PRO A 24 1.57 -1.49 5.98
N THR A 25 0.99 -2.41 5.21
CA THR A 25 1.17 -3.86 5.37
C THR A 25 2.21 -4.44 4.43
N PHE A 26 2.38 -3.84 3.26
CA PHE A 26 3.31 -4.32 2.25
C PHE A 26 4.56 -3.44 2.20
N PHE A 27 5.72 -4.04 2.34
CA PHE A 27 7.02 -3.37 2.25
C PHE A 27 7.88 -4.03 1.19
N VAL A 28 8.71 -3.23 0.50
CA VAL A 28 9.75 -3.72 -0.40
C VAL A 28 11.10 -3.49 0.25
N ILE A 29 11.86 -4.56 0.39
CA ILE A 29 13.25 -4.54 0.82
C ILE A 29 14.13 -4.60 -0.43
N GLY A 30 14.82 -3.51 -0.71
CA GLY A 30 15.79 -3.41 -1.80
C GLY A 30 17.22 -3.40 -1.26
N ARG A 31 18.12 -4.14 -1.89
CA ARG A 31 19.55 -4.10 -1.53
C ARG A 31 20.16 -2.78 -1.98
N ILE A 32 20.99 -2.17 -1.12
CA ILE A 32 21.81 -1.03 -1.52
C ILE A 32 23.07 -1.59 -2.18
N SER A 33 23.22 -1.37 -3.48
CA SER A 33 24.38 -1.81 -4.25
C SER A 33 24.66 -0.82 -5.37
N SER A 34 25.94 -0.60 -5.68
CA SER A 34 26.38 0.24 -6.80
C SER A 34 26.02 -0.35 -8.17
N LYS A 35 25.70 -1.65 -8.23
CA LYS A 35 25.38 -2.39 -9.46
C LYS A 35 23.89 -2.77 -9.59
N ASN A 36 23.00 -2.17 -8.79
CA ASN A 36 21.57 -2.52 -8.73
C ASN A 36 21.33 -4.03 -8.49
N GLU A 37 22.19 -4.66 -7.68
CA GLU A 37 22.04 -6.06 -7.31
C GLU A 37 20.80 -6.28 -6.44
N THR A 38 20.20 -7.46 -6.56
CA THR A 38 19.02 -7.90 -5.79
C THR A 38 19.39 -9.08 -4.90
N PHE A 39 18.39 -9.64 -4.20
CA PHE A 39 18.54 -10.85 -3.39
C PHE A 39 18.47 -12.16 -4.20
N HIS A 40 18.59 -12.11 -5.53
CA HIS A 40 18.56 -13.33 -6.36
C HIS A 40 19.78 -14.24 -6.14
N GLY A 41 20.94 -13.67 -5.79
CA GLY A 41 22.14 -14.43 -5.43
C GLY A 41 22.26 -14.74 -3.93
N VAL A 42 21.27 -14.36 -3.12
CA VAL A 42 21.29 -14.54 -1.67
C VAL A 42 20.36 -15.71 -1.31
N SER A 43 20.83 -16.58 -0.41
CA SER A 43 20.04 -17.72 0.06
C SER A 43 18.69 -17.25 0.62
N PRO A 44 17.55 -17.79 0.13
CA PRO A 44 16.23 -17.41 0.63
C PRO A 44 16.08 -17.68 2.13
N PHE A 45 16.68 -18.75 2.64
CA PHE A 45 16.70 -19.07 4.07
C PHE A 45 17.45 -18.03 4.90
N LEU A 46 18.52 -17.44 4.35
CA LEU A 46 19.25 -16.37 5.03
C LEU A 46 18.40 -15.10 5.13
N VAL A 47 17.73 -14.75 4.03
CA VAL A 47 16.83 -13.59 3.98
C VAL A 47 15.67 -13.77 4.95
N GLU A 48 15.02 -14.93 4.92
CA GLU A 48 13.91 -15.27 5.81
C GLU A 48 14.35 -15.23 7.28
N LYS A 49 15.46 -15.89 7.64
CA LYS A 49 15.99 -15.83 9.01
C LYS A 49 16.33 -14.40 9.44
N ALA A 50 16.92 -13.60 8.57
CA ALA A 50 17.25 -12.21 8.89
C ALA A 50 15.99 -11.37 9.15
N ILE A 51 14.94 -11.52 8.32
CA ILE A 51 13.65 -10.85 8.51
C ILE A 51 13.00 -11.31 9.82
N THR A 52 12.91 -12.63 10.03
CA THR A 52 12.30 -13.21 11.24
C THR A 52 13.06 -12.80 12.50
N SER A 53 14.39 -12.70 12.44
CA SER A 53 15.20 -12.24 13.60
C SER A 53 14.99 -10.76 13.94
N GLY A 54 14.65 -9.93 12.94
CA GLY A 54 14.48 -8.49 13.13
C GLY A 54 13.05 -8.05 13.47
N VAL A 55 12.03 -8.75 12.94
CA VAL A 55 10.61 -8.33 12.99
C VAL A 55 9.69 -9.45 13.53
N GLY A 56 10.24 -10.64 13.79
CA GLY A 56 9.45 -11.84 14.09
C GLY A 56 8.83 -12.46 12.85
N GLU A 57 7.95 -13.44 13.05
CA GLU A 57 7.26 -14.14 11.97
C GLU A 57 6.34 -13.17 11.20
N VAL A 58 6.61 -13.03 9.90
CA VAL A 58 5.85 -12.17 8.98
C VAL A 58 4.85 -13.00 8.20
N LYS A 59 3.75 -12.39 7.75
CA LYS A 59 2.65 -13.12 7.10
C LYS A 59 3.06 -13.74 5.77
N SER A 60 3.83 -13.02 4.97
CA SER A 60 4.38 -13.56 3.74
C SER A 60 5.66 -12.83 3.31
N THR A 61 6.56 -13.57 2.65
CA THR A 61 7.74 -13.00 1.99
C THR A 61 7.78 -13.51 0.55
N LYS A 62 7.93 -12.61 -0.42
CA LYS A 62 7.92 -12.94 -1.85
C LYS A 62 9.02 -12.21 -2.60
N LYS A 63 9.79 -12.91 -3.42
CA LYS A 63 10.80 -12.28 -4.29
C LYS A 63 10.15 -11.51 -5.43
N LEU A 64 10.61 -10.29 -5.68
CA LEU A 64 10.27 -9.43 -6.81
C LEU A 64 11.54 -9.04 -7.58
N ARG A 65 11.36 -8.57 -8.81
CA ARG A 65 12.47 -7.97 -9.59
C ARG A 65 13.06 -6.72 -8.90
N SER A 66 12.25 -6.01 -8.13
CA SER A 66 12.62 -4.78 -7.41
C SER A 66 13.21 -5.02 -6.01
N GLY A 67 13.31 -6.28 -5.55
CA GLY A 67 13.70 -6.63 -4.18
C GLY A 67 12.78 -7.69 -3.60
N ASP A 68 12.76 -7.85 -2.29
CA ASP A 68 11.89 -8.84 -1.62
C ASP A 68 10.69 -8.10 -0.99
N LEU A 69 9.48 -8.55 -1.32
CA LEU A 69 8.21 -8.09 -0.76
C LEU A 69 7.97 -8.77 0.58
N VAL A 70 7.62 -8.00 1.60
CA VAL A 70 7.26 -8.50 2.92
C VAL A 70 5.88 -7.98 3.29
N GLU A 71 5.00 -8.90 3.68
CA GLU A 71 3.69 -8.61 4.23
C GLU A 71 3.73 -8.77 5.75
N VAL A 72 3.48 -7.68 6.49
CA VAL A 72 3.42 -7.69 7.95
C VAL A 72 1.98 -7.80 8.44
N GLU A 73 1.78 -8.40 9.61
CA GLU A 73 0.45 -8.59 10.20
C GLU A 73 0.15 -7.55 11.28
N SER A 74 1.19 -7.03 11.96
CA SER A 74 1.04 -6.14 13.11
C SER A 74 1.58 -4.71 12.85
N PRO A 75 0.94 -3.67 13.42
CA PRO A 75 1.48 -2.32 13.38
C PRO A 75 2.87 -2.20 14.03
N LYS A 76 3.19 -3.07 15.01
CA LYS A 76 4.52 -3.11 15.64
C LYS A 76 5.58 -3.55 14.62
N GLN A 77 5.28 -4.63 13.90
CA GLN A 77 6.13 -5.14 12.82
C GLN A 77 6.35 -4.11 11.72
N ALA A 78 5.29 -3.40 11.32
CA ALA A 78 5.38 -2.33 10.32
C ALA A 78 6.36 -1.21 10.72
N LYS A 79 6.42 -0.88 12.02
CA LYS A 79 7.36 0.12 12.55
C LYS A 79 8.79 -0.43 12.65
N GLU A 80 8.95 -1.70 12.96
CA GLU A 80 10.26 -2.35 13.08
C GLU A 80 10.90 -2.58 11.71
N ILE A 81 10.14 -3.12 10.74
CA ILE A 81 10.65 -3.38 9.38
C ILE A 81 11.10 -2.10 8.69
N ALA A 82 10.39 -0.99 8.90
CA ALA A 82 10.75 0.32 8.34
C ALA A 82 12.08 0.87 8.89
N LYS A 83 12.56 0.37 10.03
CA LYS A 83 13.83 0.78 10.65
C LYS A 83 15.02 -0.09 10.22
N ILE A 84 14.77 -1.20 9.54
CA ILE A 84 15.84 -2.10 9.09
C ILE A 84 16.71 -1.37 8.06
N LYS A 85 18.01 -1.30 8.36
CA LYS A 85 19.04 -0.74 7.47
C LYS A 85 19.98 -1.79 6.89
N SER A 86 20.01 -2.98 7.50
CA SER A 86 20.79 -4.11 7.01
C SER A 86 20.08 -5.42 7.32
N LEU A 87 20.18 -6.37 6.39
CA LEU A 87 19.82 -7.76 6.62
C LEU A 87 21.11 -8.55 6.74
N SER A 88 21.43 -9.03 7.95
CA SER A 88 22.74 -9.57 8.27
C SER A 88 23.83 -8.53 7.92
N THR A 89 24.77 -8.85 7.03
CA THR A 89 25.85 -7.95 6.58
C THR A 89 25.46 -7.08 5.38
N ILE A 90 24.29 -7.30 4.76
CA ILE A 90 23.91 -6.65 3.51
C ILE A 90 23.16 -5.35 3.82
N PRO A 91 23.60 -4.17 3.34
CA PRO A 91 22.87 -2.93 3.50
C PRO A 91 21.60 -2.93 2.64
N VAL A 92 20.49 -2.46 3.21
CA VAL A 92 19.17 -2.49 2.56
C VAL A 92 18.43 -1.17 2.73
N THR A 93 17.50 -0.93 1.81
CA THR A 93 16.46 0.08 1.93
C THR A 93 15.11 -0.61 2.09
N VAL A 94 14.28 -0.08 2.99
CA VAL A 94 12.90 -0.55 3.17
C VAL A 94 11.97 0.60 2.86
N LYS A 95 10.99 0.35 1.98
CA LYS A 95 9.95 1.32 1.63
C LYS A 95 8.58 0.66 1.60
N PRO A 96 7.51 1.35 2.01
CA PRO A 96 6.15 0.88 1.74
C PRO A 96 5.96 0.62 0.25
N HIS A 97 5.30 -0.47 -0.10
CA HIS A 97 4.97 -0.78 -1.49
C HIS A 97 3.99 0.26 -2.05
N ALA A 98 4.29 0.81 -3.23
CA ALA A 98 3.57 1.97 -3.78
C ALA A 98 2.09 1.69 -4.08
N THR A 99 1.75 0.51 -4.60
CA THR A 99 0.37 0.19 -4.99
C THR A 99 -0.35 -0.75 -4.03
N LEU A 100 0.28 -1.83 -3.57
CA LEU A 100 -0.36 -2.84 -2.70
C LEU A 100 -0.91 -2.31 -1.36
N ASN A 101 -0.45 -1.16 -0.88
CA ASN A 101 -1.01 -0.52 0.32
C ASN A 101 -2.20 0.41 0.03
N SER A 102 -2.64 0.49 -1.24
CA SER A 102 -3.72 1.35 -1.68
C SER A 102 -4.62 0.62 -2.68
N SER A 103 -5.89 0.98 -2.71
CA SER A 103 -6.80 0.59 -3.79
C SER A 103 -7.10 1.82 -4.66
N LYS A 104 -7.40 1.58 -5.94
CA LYS A 104 -7.91 2.60 -6.85
C LYS A 104 -9.31 2.18 -7.28
N GLY A 105 -10.22 3.15 -7.28
CA GLY A 105 -11.59 2.98 -7.77
C GLY A 105 -11.96 4.11 -8.73
N VAL A 106 -12.97 3.87 -9.56
CA VAL A 106 -13.55 4.88 -10.45
C VAL A 106 -15.01 5.04 -10.07
N ILE A 107 -15.45 6.28 -9.94
CA ILE A 107 -16.85 6.63 -9.68
C ILE A 107 -17.31 7.64 -10.74
N SER A 108 -18.56 7.51 -11.17
CA SER A 108 -19.24 8.50 -12.02
C SER A 108 -20.25 9.24 -11.15
N CYS A 109 -20.13 10.56 -11.05
CA CYS A 109 -20.99 11.38 -10.20
C CYS A 109 -21.10 12.80 -10.76
N ASP A 110 -22.26 13.15 -11.29
CA ASP A 110 -22.52 14.46 -11.93
C ASP A 110 -22.52 15.61 -10.91
N GLU A 111 -22.90 15.33 -9.67
CA GLU A 111 -22.94 16.33 -8.58
C GLU A 111 -21.55 16.88 -8.23
N LEU A 112 -20.48 16.12 -8.49
CA LEU A 112 -19.09 16.53 -8.23
C LEU A 112 -18.44 17.26 -9.41
N LEU A 113 -19.17 17.50 -10.51
CA LEU A 113 -18.60 18.08 -11.73
C LEU A 113 -17.97 19.46 -11.50
N ASN A 114 -18.56 20.26 -10.61
CA ASN A 114 -18.10 21.62 -10.32
C ASN A 114 -17.15 21.70 -9.11
N GLU A 115 -16.98 20.59 -8.38
CA GLU A 115 -16.12 20.54 -7.21
C GLU A 115 -14.66 20.29 -7.61
N SER A 116 -13.72 20.93 -6.92
CA SER A 116 -12.28 20.74 -7.18
C SER A 116 -11.78 19.41 -6.61
N GLU A 117 -10.70 18.85 -7.17
CA GLU A 117 -10.13 17.59 -6.70
C GLU A 117 -9.63 17.69 -5.25
N GLU A 118 -9.13 18.86 -4.84
CA GLU A 118 -8.69 19.11 -3.47
C GLU A 118 -9.87 19.03 -2.49
N LYS A 119 -10.97 19.74 -2.79
CA LYS A 119 -12.17 19.74 -1.94
C LYS A 119 -12.79 18.35 -1.83
N ILE A 120 -12.86 17.60 -2.93
CA ILE A 120 -13.35 16.21 -2.89
C ILE A 120 -12.42 15.34 -2.03
N THR A 121 -11.09 15.50 -2.15
CA THR A 121 -10.13 14.75 -1.35
C THR A 121 -10.25 15.07 0.14
N GLU A 122 -10.42 16.34 0.50
CA GLU A 122 -10.58 16.79 1.88
C GLU A 122 -11.85 16.23 2.53
N GLU A 123 -13.01 16.36 1.87
CA GLU A 123 -14.30 15.88 2.38
C GLU A 123 -14.34 14.35 2.49
N LEU A 124 -13.66 13.63 1.58
CA LEU A 124 -13.60 12.17 1.57
C LEU A 124 -12.42 11.59 2.35
N LYS A 125 -11.59 12.43 2.97
CA LYS A 125 -10.46 11.99 3.81
C LYS A 125 -10.92 11.10 4.97
N SER A 126 -12.08 11.39 5.55
CA SER A 126 -12.73 10.57 6.59
C SER A 126 -13.03 9.13 6.14
N GLN A 127 -13.28 8.95 4.84
CA GLN A 127 -13.53 7.66 4.21
C GLN A 127 -12.23 6.94 3.80
N GLY A 128 -11.07 7.58 3.98
CA GLY A 128 -9.77 7.02 3.64
C GLY A 128 -9.32 7.30 2.20
N VAL A 129 -9.96 8.25 1.52
CA VAL A 129 -9.49 8.73 0.22
C VAL A 129 -8.23 9.57 0.44
N ILE A 130 -7.14 9.17 -0.23
CA ILE A 130 -5.84 9.85 -0.16
C ILE A 130 -5.52 10.68 -1.40
N HIS A 131 -6.19 10.38 -2.52
CA HIS A 131 -5.94 11.01 -3.80
C HIS A 131 -7.18 10.88 -4.68
N VAL A 132 -7.56 11.99 -5.32
CA VAL A 132 -8.61 12.07 -6.33
C VAL A 132 -7.98 12.56 -7.63
N ARG A 133 -8.47 12.02 -8.75
CA ARG A 133 -8.10 12.47 -10.09
C ARG A 133 -9.33 12.40 -10.99
N ARG A 134 -9.63 13.50 -11.68
CA ARG A 134 -10.70 13.57 -12.67
C ARG A 134 -10.25 12.90 -13.97
N ILE A 135 -11.10 12.02 -14.48
CA ILE A 135 -10.90 11.37 -15.77
C ILE A 135 -11.65 12.18 -16.82
N THR A 136 -10.92 12.81 -17.73
CA THR A 136 -11.49 13.48 -18.89
C THR A 136 -11.42 12.56 -20.10
N ILE A 137 -12.56 12.31 -20.74
CA ILE A 137 -12.63 11.54 -21.97
C ILE A 137 -12.52 12.55 -23.12
N ARG A 138 -11.47 12.45 -23.94
CA ARG A 138 -11.39 13.17 -25.21
C ARG A 138 -12.27 12.44 -26.22
N ARG A 139 -13.24 13.13 -26.81
CA ARG A 139 -14.05 12.62 -27.92
C ARG A 139 -13.50 13.18 -29.24
N ASP A 140 -12.28 12.84 -29.56
CA ASP A 140 -11.72 13.08 -30.90
C ASP A 140 -11.07 11.76 -31.32
N GLY A 141 -11.63 11.15 -32.38
CA GLY A 141 -11.16 9.89 -32.96
C GLY A 141 -9.91 10.06 -33.81
#